data_AF-A0A5J9TWH7-F1
#
_entry.id   AF-A0A5J9TWH7-F1
#
_cell.length_a   1.000
_cell.length_b   1.000
_cell.length_c   1.000
_cell.angle_alpha   90.00
_cell.angle_beta   90.00
_cell.angle_gamma   90.00
#
_symmetry.space_group_name_H-M   'P 1'
#
loop_
_entity.id
_entity.type
_entity.pdbx_description
1 polymer ?
#
loop_
_entity_poly.entity_id
_entity_poly.type
_entity_poly.pdbx_seq_one_letter_code
_entity_poly.pdbx_strand_id
1 'polypeptide(L)'
;MHGLRSLQLFGNALTNKGLETILVNCPHLESLDIRHCFNVDMDKTLLAKCAKIKTLRLSDDPTDDYDLPLRNRVSYFNRGIG
;
A
#
# COMPACT_ATOMS: atom_id res chain seq x y z
N MET A 1 15.75 9.72 6.95
CA MET A 1 14.95 8.94 7.93
C MET A 1 15.58 7.57 8.09
N HIS A 2 16.51 7.39 9.05
CA HIS A 2 17.41 6.21 9.07
C HIS A 2 16.85 4.97 9.79
N GLY A 3 15.55 4.92 10.11
CA GLY A 3 14.98 3.82 10.89
C GLY A 3 13.55 3.39 10.53
N LEU A 4 12.96 3.92 9.46
CA LEU A 4 11.61 3.52 9.07
C LEU A 4 11.65 2.10 8.49
N ARG A 5 11.00 1.16 9.20
CA ARG A 5 10.91 -0.26 8.82
C ARG A 5 9.51 -0.68 8.38
N SER A 6 8.47 0.01 8.84
CA SER A 6 7.09 -0.24 8.42
C SER A 6 6.42 1.08 8.06
N LEU A 7 5.72 1.09 6.94
CA LEU A 7 4.91 2.20 6.47
C LEU A 7 3.54 1.68 6.04
N GLN A 8 2.49 2.29 6.57
CA GLN A 8 1.11 2.00 6.24
C GLN A 8 0.42 3.28 5.81
N LEU A 9 -0.14 3.26 4.61
CA LEU A 9 -0.89 4.35 3.99
C LEU A 9 -2.18 3.77 3.42
N PHE A 10 -3.31 4.04 4.08
CA PHE A 10 -4.60 3.52 3.67
C PHE A 10 -5.43 4.61 2.98
N GLY A 11 -5.92 4.34 1.77
CA GLY A 11 -6.76 5.30 1.04
C GLY A 11 -6.08 6.64 0.75
N ASN A 12 -4.75 6.67 0.71
CA ASN A 12 -3.97 7.89 0.53
C ASN A 12 -3.88 8.25 -0.97
N ALA A 13 -3.74 9.54 -1.28
CA ALA A 13 -3.49 10.04 -2.64
C ALA A 13 -2.04 9.81 -3.12
N LEU A 14 -1.39 8.74 -2.64
CA LEU A 14 0.00 8.41 -2.94
C LEU A 14 0.20 8.18 -4.45
N THR A 15 1.26 8.75 -5.02
CA THR A 15 1.59 8.58 -6.44
C THR A 15 2.81 7.69 -6.61
N ASN A 16 3.03 7.15 -7.82
CA ASN A 16 4.24 6.38 -8.16
C ASN A 16 5.53 7.12 -7.77
N LYS A 17 5.63 8.40 -8.12
CA LYS A 17 6.79 9.26 -7.76
C LYS A 17 6.96 9.38 -6.25
N GLY A 18 5.86 9.54 -5.51
CA GLY A 18 5.88 9.58 -4.04
C GLY A 18 6.38 8.28 -3.43
N LEU A 19 5.86 7.14 -3.91
CA LEU A 19 6.29 5.82 -3.47
C LEU A 19 7.78 5.57 -3.78
N GLU A 20 8.24 5.89 -4.99
CA GLU A 20 9.66 5.80 -5.33
C GLU A 20 10.55 6.63 -4.40
N THR A 21 10.11 7.86 -4.09
CA THR A 21 10.83 8.74 -3.16
C THR A 21 10.94 8.10 -1.78
N ILE A 22 9.87 7.45 -1.29
CA ILE A 22 9.89 6.70 -0.02
C ILE A 22 10.88 5.55 -0.10
N LEU A 23 10.84 4.73 -1.15
CA LEU A 23 11.69 3.54 -1.31
C LEU A 23 13.19 3.88 -1.38
N VAL A 24 13.52 5.03 -1.99
CA VAL A 24 14.90 5.57 -2.06
C VAL A 24 15.35 6.10 -0.70
N ASN A 25 14.50 6.88 -0.01
CA ASN A 25 14.88 7.52 1.25
C ASN A 25 14.76 6.60 2.48
N CYS A 26 14.09 5.46 2.35
CA CYS A 26 13.88 4.47 3.40
C CYS A 26 14.52 3.13 3.00
N PRO A 27 15.86 3.01 3.06
CA PRO A 27 16.55 1.81 2.59
C PRO A 27 16.21 0.56 3.40
N HIS A 28 15.85 0.72 4.68
CA HIS A 28 15.52 -0.35 5.63
C HIS A 28 14.02 -0.65 5.74
N LEU A 29 13.20 -0.16 4.80
CA LEU A 29 11.76 -0.46 4.81
C LEU A 29 11.55 -1.97 4.55
N GLU A 30 10.91 -2.63 5.52
CA GLU A 30 10.63 -4.07 5.49
C GLU A 30 9.14 -4.36 5.27
N SER A 31 8.27 -3.42 5.62
CA SER A 31 6.82 -3.54 5.50
C SER A 31 6.24 -2.29 4.84
N LEU A 32 5.45 -2.50 3.80
CA LEU A 32 4.73 -1.46 3.07
C LEU A 32 3.29 -1.92 2.85
N ASP A 33 2.34 -1.15 3.36
CA ASP A 33 0.92 -1.32 3.11
C ASP A 33 0.37 -0.05 2.46
N ILE A 34 -0.09 -0.17 1.22
CA ILE A 34 -0.66 0.91 0.42
C ILE A 34 -2.08 0.57 -0.05
N ARG A 35 -2.83 -0.26 0.69
CA ARG A 35 -4.21 -0.60 0.34
C ARG A 35 -5.07 0.64 0.12
N HIS A 36 -5.96 0.56 -0.87
CA HIS A 36 -6.77 1.68 -1.37
C HIS A 36 -6.00 2.91 -1.88
N CYS A 37 -4.68 2.84 -2.12
CA CYS A 37 -3.93 3.90 -2.80
C CYS A 37 -4.01 3.74 -4.33
N PHE A 38 -5.19 4.03 -4.92
CA PHE A 38 -5.47 3.77 -6.34
C PHE A 38 -4.72 4.66 -7.34
N ASN A 39 -4.01 5.68 -6.86
CA ASN A 39 -3.13 6.52 -7.67
C ASN A 39 -1.74 5.88 -7.90
N VAL A 40 -1.48 4.72 -7.29
CA VAL A 40 -0.26 3.94 -7.50
C VAL A 40 -0.53 2.84 -8.53
N ASP A 41 0.17 2.92 -9.67
CA ASP A 41 0.25 1.83 -10.64
C ASP A 41 1.50 1.00 -10.35
N MET A 42 1.29 -0.23 -9.89
CA MET A 42 2.36 -1.18 -9.54
C MET A 42 2.90 -1.90 -10.78
N ASP A 43 3.59 -1.13 -11.62
CA ASP A 43 4.29 -1.68 -12.78
C ASP A 43 5.46 -2.60 -12.38
N LYS A 44 6.04 -3.29 -13.37
CA LYS A 44 7.18 -4.20 -13.14
C LYS A 44 8.39 -3.51 -12.52
N THR A 45 8.59 -2.22 -12.81
CA THR A 45 9.72 -1.44 -12.31
C THR A 45 9.56 -1.16 -10.81
N LEU A 46 8.37 -0.73 -10.40
CA LEU A 46 8.03 -0.41 -9.02
C LEU A 46 7.99 -1.68 -8.16
N LEU A 47 7.45 -2.78 -8.72
CA LEU A 47 7.53 -4.11 -8.10
C LEU A 47 8.97 -4.55 -7.86
N ALA A 48 9.87 -4.34 -8.83
CA ALA A 48 11.29 -4.65 -8.66
C ALA A 48 11.94 -3.81 -7.54
N LYS A 49 11.56 -2.54 -7.39
CA LYS A 49 12.03 -1.69 -6.26
C LYS A 49 11.50 -2.18 -4.91
N CYS A 50 10.32 -2.78 -4.88
CA CYS A 50 9.72 -3.38 -3.70
C CYS A 50 10.26 -4.80 -3.38
N ALA A 51 11.15 -5.38 -4.19
CA ALA A 51 11.61 -6.77 -4.02
C ALA A 51 12.31 -7.04 -2.68
N LYS A 52 12.84 -6.01 -2.02
CA LYS A 52 13.47 -6.11 -0.68
C LYS A 52 12.47 -6.05 0.48
N ILE A 53 11.21 -5.71 0.21
CA ILE A 53 10.16 -5.56 1.21
C ILE A 53 9.64 -6.95 1.55
N LYS A 54 9.65 -7.29 2.85
CA LYS A 54 9.20 -8.61 3.34
C LYS A 54 7.68 -8.73 3.36
N THR A 55 6.99 -7.62 3.62
CA THR A 55 5.53 -7.57 3.69
C THR A 55 5.03 -6.43 2.82
N LEU A 56 4.45 -6.77 1.67
CA LEU A 56 3.89 -5.83 0.72
C LEU A 56 2.38 -6.04 0.65
N ARG A 57 1.60 -4.99 0.87
CA ARG A 57 0.15 -4.97 0.63
C ARG A 57 -0.18 -3.90 -0.40
N LEU A 58 -0.79 -4.30 -1.51
CA LEU A 58 -1.07 -3.45 -2.66
C LEU A 58 -2.47 -2.83 -2.59
N SER A 59 -2.74 -1.88 -3.47
CA SER A 59 -3.98 -1.09 -3.47
C SER A 59 -5.25 -1.95 -3.49
N ASP A 60 -5.22 -3.08 -4.19
CA ASP A 60 -6.36 -4.00 -4.36
C ASP A 60 -6.36 -5.19 -3.38
N ASP A 61 -5.39 -5.28 -2.46
CA ASP A 61 -5.37 -6.36 -1.49
C ASP A 61 -6.54 -6.27 -0.50
N PRO A 62 -7.08 -7.41 -0.04
CA PRO A 62 -8.21 -7.43 0.87
C PRO A 62 -7.89 -6.74 2.20
N THR A 63 -8.94 -6.21 2.83
CA THR A 63 -8.88 -5.48 4.11
C THR A 63 -9.54 -6.24 5.25
N ASP A 64 -9.79 -7.54 5.04
CA ASP A 64 -10.49 -8.43 5.97
C ASP A 64 -9.72 -8.66 7.29
N ASP A 65 -8.42 -8.32 7.31
CA ASP A 65 -7.58 -8.34 8.51
C ASP A 65 -7.84 -7.15 9.45
N TYR A 66 -8.55 -6.12 9.00
CA TYR A 66 -9.05 -5.08 9.88
C TYR A 66 -10.33 -5.56 10.55
N ASP A 67 -10.21 -6.06 11.79
CA ASP A 67 -11.32 -6.14 12.73
C ASP A 67 -11.72 -4.72 13.17
N LEU A 68 -12.32 -3.96 12.25
CA LEU A 68 -13.04 -2.75 12.63
C LEU A 68 -14.27 -3.21 13.40
N PRO A 69 -14.49 -2.78 14.66
CA PRO A 69 -15.73 -3.07 15.36
C PRO A 69 -16.87 -2.50 14.51
N LEU A 70 -17.62 -3.41 13.87
CA LEU A 70 -18.63 -3.13 12.87
C LEU A 70 -19.79 -2.34 13.48
N ARG A 71 -19.64 -1.01 13.61
CA ARG A 71 -20.77 -0.09 13.64
C ARG A 71 -20.98 0.42 12.22
N ASN A 72 -21.82 -0.32 11.51
CA ASN A 72 -22.38 -0.08 10.19
C ASN A 72 -21.62 -0.74 9.04
N ARG A 73 -22.20 -1.84 8.56
CA ARG A 73 -22.06 -2.33 7.18
C ARG A 73 -22.20 -1.15 6.21
N VAL A 74 -21.07 -0.64 5.74
CA VAL A 74 -20.99 -0.13 4.37
C VAL A 74 -20.03 -1.07 3.69
N SER A 75 -20.59 -2.04 2.97
CA SER A 75 -19.86 -2.83 1.99
C SER A 75 -19.15 -1.82 1.07
N TYR A 76 -17.83 -1.70 1.22
CA TYR A 76 -16.98 -1.10 0.21
C TYR A 76 -17.13 -2.00 -1.02
N PHE A 77 -18.11 -1.64 -1.83
CA PHE A 77 -18.54 -2.34 -3.01
C PHE A 77 -17.32 -2.51 -3.89
N ASN A 78 -16.93 -3.76 -4.12
CA ASN A 78 -16.17 -4.17 -5.30
C ASN A 78 -16.77 -3.43 -6.49
N ARG A 79 -16.13 -2.36 -6.97
CA ARG A 79 -16.42 -1.87 -8.31
C ARG A 79 -15.83 -2.90 -9.26
N GLY A 80 -16.65 -3.89 -9.56
CA GLY A 80 -16.42 -4.78 -10.68
C GLY A 80 -16.18 -3.96 -11.93
N ILE A 81 -15.09 -4.28 -12.61
CA ILE A 81 -15.06 -4.58 -14.05
C ILE A 81 -16.41 -4.30 -14.75
N GLY A 82 -16.44 -3.20 -15.51
CA GLY A 82 -17.31 -3.02 -16.66
C GLY A 82 -16.49 -3.22 -17.92
#